data_AF-A0A6L4ABK1-F1
#
_entry.id   AF-A0A6L4ABK1-F1
#
_cell.length_a   1.000
_cell.length_b   1.000
_cell.length_c   1.000
_cell.angle_alpha   90.00
_cell.angle_beta   90.00
_cell.angle_gamma   90.00
#
_symmetry.space_group_name_H-M   'P 1'
#
loop_
_entity.id
_entity.type
_entity.pdbx_description
1 polymer ?
#
loop_
_entity_poly.entity_id
_entity_poly.type
_entity_poly.pdbx_seq_one_letter_code
_entity_poly.pdbx_strand_id
1 'polypeptide(L)' 'MALYDEYKLTTDPARQVEIGKELVRLSTENLWTLGTVGLVPNPVVVKNNFMNVAENHTADWIIMTPGTMNPEHFYFAE' A
#
# COMPACT_ATOMS: atom_id res chain seq x y z
N MET A 1 13.35 -14.84 12.11
CA MET A 1 12.26 -15.45 11.32
C MET A 1 11.07 -15.86 12.18
N ALA A 2 11.25 -16.41 13.39
CA ALA A 2 10.13 -16.88 14.24
C ALA A 2 8.93 -15.91 14.35
N LEU A 3 9.17 -14.60 14.57
CA LEU A 3 8.10 -13.60 14.66
C LEU A 3 7.37 -13.36 13.31
N TYR A 4 8.09 -13.46 12.19
CA TYR A 4 7.50 -13.40 10.85
C TYR A 4 6.70 -14.67 10.52
N ASP A 5 7.14 -15.82 11.02
CA ASP A 5 6.39 -17.07 10.89
C ASP A 5 5.08 -17.03 11.70
N GLU A 6 5.12 -16.48 12.92
CA GLU A 6 3.92 -16.20 13.72
C GLU A 6 2.96 -15.24 13.00
N TYR A 7 3.49 -14.14 12.42
CA TYR A 7 2.70 -13.17 11.67
C TYR A 7 1.88 -13.81 10.54
N LYS A 8 2.51 -14.70 9.76
CA LYS A 8 1.87 -15.39 8.62
C LYS A 8 0.76 -16.36 9.07
N LEU A 9 0.91 -16.98 10.24
CA LEU A 9 -0.03 -17.98 10.75
C LEU A 9 -1.17 -17.36 11.58
N THR A 10 -1.00 -16.12 12.02
CA THR A 10 -2.00 -15.42 12.84
C THR A 10 -3.23 -15.05 12.01
N THR A 11 -4.41 -15.48 12.45
CA THR A 11 -5.69 -15.20 11.80
C THR A 11 -6.49 -14.07 12.46
N ASP A 12 -6.17 -13.69 13.70
CA ASP A 12 -6.75 -12.52 14.35
C ASP A 12 -6.11 -11.23 13.81
N PRO A 13 -6.87 -10.33 13.16
CA PRO A 13 -6.33 -9.11 12.59
C PRO A 13 -5.67 -8.18 13.63
N ALA A 14 -6.23 -8.10 14.84
CA ALA A 14 -5.68 -7.23 15.88
C ALA A 14 -4.27 -7.71 16.30
N ARG A 15 -4.15 -9.01 16.60
CA ARG A 15 -2.87 -9.64 16.90
C ARG A 15 -1.87 -9.55 15.75
N GLN A 16 -2.31 -9.75 14.50
CA GLN A 16 -1.43 -9.66 13.34
C GLN A 16 -0.82 -8.25 13.20
N VAL A 17 -1.61 -7.20 13.45
CA VAL A 17 -1.12 -5.81 13.46
C VAL A 17 -0.09 -5.56 14.56
N GLU A 18 -0.29 -6.11 15.76
CA GLU A 18 0.69 -5.98 16.86
C GLU A 18 2.04 -6.58 16.48
N ILE A 19 2.04 -7.78 15.91
CA ILE A 19 3.26 -8.47 15.46
C ILE A 19 3.94 -7.65 14.34
N GLY A 20 3.16 -7.14 13.38
CA GLY A 20 3.66 -6.30 12.29
C GLY A 20 4.37 -5.04 12.80
N LYS A 21 3.80 -4.36 13.80
CA LYS A 21 4.44 -3.20 14.44
C LYS A 21 5.76 -3.55 15.11
N GLU A 22 5.83 -4.69 15.78
CA GLU A 22 7.06 -5.16 16.43
C GLU A 22 8.16 -5.48 15.40
N LEU A 23 7.81 -6.11 14.28
CA LEU A 23 8.74 -6.36 13.18
C LEU A 23 9.32 -5.04 12.62
N VAL A 24 8.48 -4.02 12.43
CA VAL A 24 8.92 -2.70 11.96
C VAL A 24 9.82 -2.04 13.02
N ARG A 25 9.44 -2.08 14.30
CA ARG A 25 10.24 -1.52 15.40
C ARG A 25 11.65 -2.11 15.42
N LEU A 26 11.76 -3.44 15.37
CA LEU A 26 13.04 -4.15 15.32
C LEU A 26 13.89 -3.72 14.11
N SER A 27 13.27 -3.56 12.94
CA SER A 27 13.98 -3.09 11.75
C SER A 27 14.54 -1.68 11.92
N THR A 28 13.75 -0.78 12.53
CA THR A 28 14.15 0.61 12.76
C THR A 28 15.21 0.77 13.85
N GLU A 29 15.10 0.05 14.96
CA GLU A 29 16.03 0.16 16.09
C GLU A 29 17.40 -0.46 15.79
N ASN A 30 17.44 -1.50 14.95
CA ASN A 30 18.70 -2.15 14.54
C ASN A 30 19.30 -1.57 13.26
N LEU A 31 18.65 -0.62 12.60
CA LEU A 31 19.14 0.07 11.40
C LEU A 31 19.59 -0.89 10.27
N TRP A 32 18.84 -1.98 10.03
CA TRP A 32 19.17 -2.95 8.96
C TRP A 32 19.12 -2.34 7.56
N THR A 33 18.41 -1.23 7.39
CA THR A 33 18.38 -0.44 6.16
C THR A 33 18.40 1.04 6.51
N LEU A 34 19.24 1.80 5.81
CA LEU A 34 19.33 3.25 5.93
C LEU A 34 18.64 3.88 4.71
N GLY A 35 17.37 4.25 4.86
CA GLY A 35 16.65 4.97 3.83
C GLY A 35 17.16 6.41 3.70
N THR A 36 17.38 6.88 2.47
CA THR A 36 17.83 8.25 2.19
C THR A 36 16.65 9.16 1.81
N VAL A 37 15.84 8.73 0.85
CA VAL A 37 14.65 9.42 0.36
C VAL A 37 13.55 8.40 0.08
N GLY A 38 12.30 8.85 0.05
CA GLY A 38 11.12 8.04 -0.27
C GLY A 38 9.98 8.93 -0.76
N LEU A 39 8.80 8.33 -0.99
CA LEU A 39 7.59 9.04 -1.42
C LEU A 39 7.78 9.85 -2.71
N VAL A 40 8.43 9.25 -3.70
CA VAL A 40 8.55 9.86 -5.03
C VAL A 40 7.14 10.10 -5.60
N PRO A 41 6.82 11.32 -6.09
CA PRO A 41 5.51 11.60 -6.66
C PRO A 41 5.22 10.70 -7.88
N ASN A 42 4.02 10.11 -7.90
CA ASN A 42 3.51 9.33 -9.02
C ASN A 42 2.36 10.10 -9.71
N PRO A 43 2.64 10.96 -10.70
CA PRO A 43 1.61 11.75 -11.35
C PRO A 43 0.70 10.86 -12.23
N VAL A 44 -0.61 11.13 -12.17
CA VAL A 44 -1.62 10.49 -13.01
C VAL A 44 -2.37 11.58 -13.78
N VAL A 45 -2.63 11.33 -15.06
CA VAL A 45 -3.36 12.25 -15.93
C VAL A 45 -4.75 11.68 -16.20
N VAL A 46 -5.78 12.47 -15.88
CA VAL A 46 -7.19 12.12 -16.07
C VAL A 46 -7.83 13.20 -16.94
N LYS A 47 -8.54 12.80 -17.98
CA LYS A 47 -9.29 13.76 -18.82
C LYS A 47 -10.48 14.31 -18.04
N ASN A 48 -10.82 15.58 -18.22
CA ASN A 48 -11.89 16.25 -17.45
C ASN A 48 -13.26 15.55 -17.52
N ASN A 49 -13.55 14.81 -18.60
CA ASN A 49 -14.80 14.05 -18.73
C ASN A 49 -14.63 12.55 -18.43
N PHE A 50 -13.47 12.10 -17.95
CA PHE A 50 -13.24 10.73 -17.50
C PHE A 50 -13.42 10.66 -15.98
N MET A 51 -14.53 10.08 -15.57
CA MET A 51 -15.08 10.15 -14.22
C MET A 51 -14.85 8.84 -13.45
N ASN A 52 -15.15 8.87 -12.15
CA ASN A 52 -14.93 7.78 -11.19
C ASN A 52 -13.45 7.40 -10.93
N VAL A 53 -12.49 8.19 -11.39
CA VAL A 53 -11.10 8.06 -10.97
C VAL A 53 -10.90 8.76 -9.63
N ALA A 54 -10.42 8.05 -8.61
CA ALA A 54 -10.17 8.63 -7.30
C ALA A 54 -9.04 9.67 -7.35
N GLU A 55 -9.26 10.85 -6.76
CA GLU A 55 -8.25 11.92 -6.68
C GLU A 55 -7.00 11.48 -5.90
N ASN A 56 -7.21 10.75 -4.82
CA ASN A 56 -6.15 10.20 -3.98
C ASN A 56 -6.26 8.67 -3.95
N HIS A 57 -5.18 7.98 -4.32
CA HIS A 57 -5.09 6.53 -4.24
C HIS A 57 -3.66 6.08 -3.96
N THR A 58 -3.51 4.89 -3.38
CA THR A 58 -2.20 4.26 -3.23
C THR A 58 -1.75 3.71 -4.57
N ALA A 59 -0.55 4.11 -5.00
CA ALA A 59 0.11 3.55 -6.17
C ALA A 59 1.12 2.48 -5.73
N ASP A 60 0.89 1.22 -6.08
CA ASP A 60 1.85 0.14 -5.86
C ASP A 60 1.66 -0.95 -6.92
N TRP A 61 2.75 -1.63 -7.26
CA TRP A 61 2.73 -2.79 -8.14
C TRP A 61 1.97 -3.96 -7.51
N ILE A 62 2.09 -4.18 -6.19
CA ILE A 62 1.44 -5.31 -5.49
C ILE A 62 -0.08 -5.26 -5.62
N ILE A 63 -0.66 -4.06 -5.60
CA ILE A 63 -2.10 -3.84 -5.75
C ILE A 63 -2.50 -3.54 -7.21
N MET A 64 -1.54 -3.66 -8.13
CA MET A 64 -1.72 -3.52 -9.58
C MET A 64 -2.43 -2.23 -9.96
N THR A 65 -2.05 -1.09 -9.37
CA THR A 65 -2.65 0.22 -9.68
C THR A 65 -2.81 0.42 -11.20
N PRO A 66 -4.02 0.73 -11.71
CA PRO A 66 -5.22 1.23 -11.01
C PRO A 66 -6.17 0.18 -10.42
N GLY A 67 -5.76 -1.08 -10.28
CA GLY A 67 -6.63 -2.21 -9.90
C GLY A 67 -7.51 -2.00 -8.67
N THR A 68 -6.98 -1.41 -7.59
CA THR A 68 -7.76 -1.11 -6.36
C THR A 68 -8.84 -0.03 -6.54
N MET A 69 -8.81 0.70 -7.65
CA MET A 69 -9.84 1.67 -7.99
C MET A 69 -10.99 1.07 -8.81
N ASN A 70 -10.95 -0.24 -9.14
CA ASN A 70 -11.96 -0.93 -9.95
C ASN A 70 -12.21 -0.20 -11.29
N PRO A 71 -11.23 -0.22 -12.22
CA PRO A 71 -11.29 0.56 -13.45
C PRO A 71 -12.50 0.23 -14.35
N GLU A 72 -13.15 -0.92 -14.15
CA GLU A 72 -14.43 -1.28 -14.76
C GLU A 72 -15.59 -0.33 -14.41
N HIS A 73 -15.47 0.45 -13.35
CA HIS A 73 -16.44 1.49 -12.95
C HIS A 73 -16.11 2.88 -13.50
N PHE A 74 -14.97 3.05 -14.19
CA PHE A 74 -14.62 4.32 -14.82
C PHE A 74 -15.48 4.54 -16.06
N TYR A 75 -15.81 5.80 -16.33
CA TYR A 75 -16.68 6.13 -17.46
C TYR A 75 -16.37 7.51 -18.04
N PHE A 76 -16.81 7.75 -19.28
CA PHE A 76 -16.83 9.08 -19.86
C PHE A 76 -18.19 9.74 -19.62
N ALA A 77 -18.20 10.92 -19.00
CA ALA A 77 -19.38 11.79 -18.99
C ALA A 77 -19.54 12.46 -20.37
N GLU A 78 -20.79 12.65 -20.77
CA GLU A 78 -21.19 13.44 -21.95
C GLU A 78 -20.85 14.93 -21.77
#